data_AF-A0A8C4FFC3-F1
#
_entry.id   AF-A0A8C4FFC3-F1
#
_cell.length_a   1.000
_cell.length_b   1.000
_cell.length_c   1.000
_cell.angle_alpha   90.00
_cell.angle_beta   90.00
_cell.angle_gamma   90.00
#
_symmetry.space_group_name_H-M   'P 1'
#
loop_
_entity.id
_entity.type
_entity.pdbx_description
1 polymer ?
#
loop_
_entity_poly.entity_id
_entity_poly.type
_entity_poly.pdbx_seq_one_letter_code
_entity_poly.pdbx_strand_id
1 'polypeptide(L)'
;MEERRESQPTAGCSDVGPGGERGGVARSWAPEDAWMGTHPKYLEMMELDIGDATQVYIAFLVYLDLMESKSWHEVNCVGLPDLQLICLLGTEIEGEGVQTVVPTPISASLSHNRIREILKASRKLQGDPDLPMSFTLAIVESDSTIVYYKLTDGFMLPDPQNISLRR
;
A
#
# COMPACT_ATOMS: atom_id res chain seq x y z
N MET A 1 -44.18 -16.84 62.30
CA MET A 1 -43.48 -16.89 61.01
C MET A 1 -42.19 -16.10 61.17
N GLU A 2 -41.10 -16.80 60.87
CA GLU A 2 -39.67 -16.49 60.85
C GLU A 2 -39.16 -15.12 61.31
N GLU A 3 -38.26 -15.16 62.29
CA GLU A 3 -37.35 -14.08 62.68
C GLU A 3 -35.93 -14.38 62.17
N ARG A 4 -35.24 -13.32 61.79
CA ARG A 4 -33.85 -13.19 61.34
C ARG A 4 -32.87 -13.74 62.38
N ARG A 5 -31.80 -14.45 61.97
CA ARG A 5 -30.64 -14.73 62.84
C ARG A 5 -29.32 -14.48 62.13
N GLU A 6 -28.56 -13.58 62.73
CA GLU A 6 -27.13 -13.37 62.56
C GLU A 6 -26.31 -14.61 62.95
N SER A 7 -25.14 -14.75 62.35
CA SER A 7 -23.97 -15.39 62.97
C SER A 7 -22.69 -14.84 62.33
N GLN A 8 -21.88 -14.21 63.16
CA GLN A 8 -20.44 -14.02 62.98
C GLN A 8 -19.75 -14.79 64.13
N PRO A 9 -18.51 -15.25 63.98
CA PRO A 9 -17.49 -14.69 64.87
C PRO A 9 -16.07 -14.54 64.27
N THR A 10 -15.48 -13.37 64.58
CA THR A 10 -14.13 -13.02 65.10
C THR A 10 -12.80 -13.53 64.48
N ALA A 11 -11.96 -12.54 64.11
CA ALA A 11 -10.52 -12.28 64.41
C ALA A 11 -9.49 -13.42 64.28
N GLY A 12 -8.28 -13.27 63.71
CA GLY A 12 -7.53 -12.15 63.13
C GLY A 12 -6.05 -12.57 63.01
N CYS A 13 -5.26 -12.00 62.09
CA CYS A 13 -3.81 -11.72 62.23
C CYS A 13 -3.29 -10.94 61.01
N SER A 14 -2.36 -10.03 61.29
CA SER A 14 -1.62 -9.02 60.49
C SER A 14 -0.81 -9.61 59.30
N ASP A 15 -0.15 -8.91 58.37
CA ASP A 15 0.53 -7.61 58.34
C ASP A 15 0.97 -7.27 56.89
N VAL A 16 1.02 -5.97 56.57
CA VAL A 16 1.81 -5.16 55.59
C VAL A 16 2.45 -5.76 54.31
N GLY A 17 2.21 -5.07 53.18
CA GLY A 17 3.09 -4.99 52.00
C GLY A 17 2.49 -4.21 50.81
N PRO A 18 3.11 -3.11 50.30
CA PRO A 18 2.44 -2.12 49.42
C PRO A 18 2.78 -2.24 47.92
N GLY A 19 1.98 -1.56 47.10
CA GLY A 19 2.28 -1.22 45.71
C GLY A 19 1.62 -2.19 44.72
N GLY A 20 1.00 -1.78 43.63
CA GLY A 20 0.86 -0.48 42.98
C GLY A 20 0.17 -0.79 41.65
N GLU A 21 -0.79 0.04 41.29
CA GLU A 21 -1.22 0.35 39.92
C GLU A 21 -0.94 -0.68 38.81
N ARG A 22 -2.00 -1.29 38.27
CA ARG A 22 -2.10 -1.59 36.83
C ARG A 22 -3.57 -1.84 36.50
N GLY A 23 -4.30 -0.83 36.04
CA GLY A 23 -4.05 -0.19 34.76
C GLY A 23 -4.71 -1.08 33.71
N GLY A 24 -5.89 -0.67 33.26
CA GLY A 24 -6.65 -1.37 32.24
C GLY A 24 -5.73 -1.74 31.08
N VAL A 25 -5.86 -2.98 30.62
CA VAL A 25 -5.15 -3.51 29.47
C VAL A 25 -5.62 -2.73 28.24
N ALA A 26 -5.03 -1.55 28.03
CA ALA A 26 -4.81 -1.04 26.70
C ALA A 26 -4.03 -2.14 26.00
N ARG A 27 -4.67 -2.80 25.03
CA ARG A 27 -3.99 -3.68 24.08
C ARG A 27 -2.86 -2.85 23.52
N SER A 28 -1.66 -3.06 24.03
CA SER A 28 -0.45 -2.44 23.56
C SER A 28 -0.27 -2.91 22.13
N TRP A 29 -0.64 -2.07 21.18
CA TRP A 29 -0.17 -2.20 19.80
C TRP A 29 1.33 -1.84 19.83
N ALA A 30 2.14 -2.72 20.41
CA ALA A 30 3.56 -2.72 20.17
C ALA A 30 3.74 -3.54 18.88
N PRO A 31 4.16 -2.93 17.77
CA PRO A 31 4.14 -3.57 16.46
C PRO A 31 5.25 -4.62 16.37
N GLU A 32 4.90 -5.86 16.69
CA GLU A 32 5.55 -7.05 16.12
C GLU A 32 5.48 -7.05 14.57
N ASP A 33 4.63 -6.18 14.00
CA ASP A 33 4.51 -5.83 12.58
C ASP A 33 5.38 -4.64 12.11
N ALA A 34 6.40 -4.21 12.86
CA ALA A 34 7.30 -3.11 12.46
C ALA A 34 8.26 -3.46 11.30
N TRP A 35 8.04 -4.60 10.63
CA TRP A 35 8.85 -5.06 9.49
C TRP A 35 8.84 -4.04 8.35
N MET A 36 7.69 -3.40 8.07
CA MET A 36 7.59 -2.36 7.05
C MET A 36 8.48 -1.15 7.39
N GLY A 37 8.42 -0.67 8.64
CA GLY A 37 9.27 0.43 9.12
C GLY A 37 10.76 0.09 9.20
N THR A 38 11.13 -1.18 9.04
CA THR A 38 12.53 -1.64 9.00
C THR A 38 12.97 -1.97 7.56
N HIS A 39 12.04 -2.03 6.61
CA HIS A 39 12.33 -2.42 5.24
C HIS A 39 13.02 -1.28 4.49
N PRO A 40 14.20 -1.49 3.88
CA PRO A 40 14.98 -0.42 3.27
C PRO A 40 14.20 0.32 2.17
N LYS A 41 13.43 -0.40 1.37
CA LYS A 41 12.60 0.20 0.31
C LYS A 41 11.42 1.03 0.84
N TYR A 42 10.88 0.67 2.00
CA TYR A 42 9.80 1.44 2.62
C TYR A 42 10.33 2.78 3.15
N LEU A 43 11.51 2.75 3.78
CA LEU A 43 12.21 3.96 4.22
C LEU A 43 12.57 4.88 3.03
N GLU A 44 13.10 4.31 1.94
CA GLU A 44 13.38 5.07 0.70
C GLU A 44 12.11 5.76 0.17
N MET A 45 10.96 5.05 0.16
CA MET A 45 9.68 5.65 -0.25
C MET A 45 9.20 6.75 0.71
N MET A 46 9.45 6.62 2.01
CA MET A 46 9.16 7.67 3.00
C MET A 46 10.03 8.92 2.77
N GLU A 47 11.28 8.75 2.35
CA GLU A 47 12.21 9.85 2.07
C GLU A 47 11.83 10.67 0.82
N LEU A 48 10.94 10.16 -0.04
CA LEU A 48 10.44 10.89 -1.21
C LEU A 48 9.55 12.11 -0.86
N ASP A 49 9.27 12.33 0.44
CA ASP A 49 8.51 13.46 0.99
C ASP A 49 7.15 13.70 0.31
N ILE A 50 6.53 12.61 -0.16
CA ILE A 50 5.13 12.60 -0.54
C ILE A 50 4.35 12.61 0.77
N GLY A 51 3.87 13.78 1.21
CA GLY A 51 3.25 14.02 2.52
C GLY A 51 1.97 13.22 2.87
N ASP A 52 1.76 12.06 2.26
CA ASP A 52 0.71 11.10 2.56
C ASP A 52 1.31 9.72 2.88
N ALA A 53 1.27 9.34 4.16
CA ALA A 53 1.69 8.02 4.62
C ALA A 53 0.88 6.88 3.97
N THR A 54 -0.37 7.14 3.57
CA THR A 54 -1.18 6.18 2.83
C THR A 54 -0.55 5.87 1.47
N GLN A 55 -0.07 6.89 0.75
CA GLN A 55 0.60 6.68 -0.54
C GLN A 55 1.86 5.83 -0.39
N VAL A 56 2.67 6.07 0.64
CA VAL A 56 3.86 5.26 0.93
C VAL A 56 3.47 3.79 1.17
N TYR A 57 2.47 3.56 2.02
CA TYR A 57 1.97 2.20 2.30
C TYR A 57 1.45 1.50 1.03
N ILE A 58 0.63 2.19 0.25
CA ILE A 58 0.03 1.66 -0.97
C ILE A 58 1.11 1.40 -2.03
N ALA A 59 2.09 2.29 -2.18
CA ALA A 59 3.22 2.10 -3.08
C ALA A 59 4.09 0.91 -2.68
N PHE A 60 4.28 0.72 -1.38
CA PHE A 60 5.04 -0.40 -0.85
C PHE A 60 4.37 -1.75 -1.11
N LEU A 61 3.05 -1.85 -0.93
CA LEU A 61 2.30 -3.06 -1.29
C LEU A 61 2.43 -3.40 -2.78
N VAL A 62 2.33 -2.39 -3.65
CA VAL A 62 2.53 -2.59 -5.09
C VAL A 62 3.96 -3.01 -5.41
N TYR A 63 4.97 -2.42 -4.75
CA TYR A 63 6.36 -2.86 -4.91
C TYR A 63 6.55 -4.33 -4.59
N LEU A 64 6.01 -4.78 -3.46
CA LEU A 64 6.09 -6.19 -3.07
C LEU A 64 5.42 -7.09 -4.10
N ASP A 65 4.25 -6.73 -4.61
CA ASP A 65 3.58 -7.53 -5.62
C ASP A 65 4.34 -7.55 -6.96
N LEU A 66 4.94 -6.43 -7.38
CA LEU A 66 5.76 -6.39 -8.59
C LEU A 66 7.02 -7.26 -8.46
N MET A 67 7.68 -7.23 -7.31
CA MET A 67 8.91 -7.99 -7.08
C MET A 67 8.63 -9.48 -6.79
N GLU A 68 7.63 -9.80 -5.96
CA GLU A 68 7.38 -11.16 -5.50
C GLU A 68 6.39 -11.90 -6.41
N SER A 69 5.25 -11.28 -6.76
CA SER A 69 4.23 -11.93 -7.60
C SER A 69 4.56 -11.86 -9.08
N LYS A 70 4.96 -10.69 -9.57
CA LYS A 70 5.28 -10.46 -11.00
C LYS A 70 6.74 -10.72 -11.34
N SER A 71 7.62 -10.85 -10.34
CA SER A 71 9.06 -11.12 -10.55
C SER A 71 9.75 -10.13 -11.48
N TRP A 72 9.45 -8.83 -11.34
CA TRP A 72 10.10 -7.78 -12.13
C TRP A 72 11.61 -7.73 -11.86
N HIS A 73 12.39 -7.43 -12.90
CA HIS A 73 13.85 -7.40 -12.80
C HIS A 73 14.33 -6.26 -11.90
N GLU A 74 13.80 -5.05 -12.13
CA GLU A 74 14.17 -3.87 -11.36
C GLU A 74 12.93 -2.97 -11.19
N VAL A 75 12.75 -2.45 -9.97
CA VAL A 75 11.67 -1.52 -9.63
C VAL A 75 12.25 -0.34 -8.83
N ASN A 76 12.19 0.83 -9.43
CA ASN A 76 12.62 2.11 -8.89
C ASN A 76 11.41 2.94 -8.45
N CYS A 77 11.54 3.68 -7.36
CA CYS A 77 10.46 4.49 -6.80
C CYS A 77 10.77 5.97 -7.02
N VAL A 78 9.82 6.71 -7.58
CA VAL A 78 9.98 8.13 -7.88
C VAL A 78 8.81 8.90 -7.29
N GLY A 79 9.13 9.88 -6.45
CA GLY A 79 8.15 10.82 -5.91
C GLY A 79 7.77 11.87 -6.95
N LEU A 80 6.48 12.07 -7.17
CA LEU A 80 5.92 13.18 -7.92
C LEU A 80 5.31 14.19 -6.94
N PRO A 81 6.09 15.14 -6.40
CA PRO A 81 5.58 16.12 -5.44
C PRO A 81 4.47 16.99 -6.03
N ASP A 82 4.53 17.29 -7.33
CA ASP A 82 3.50 18.05 -8.06
C ASP A 82 2.11 17.39 -7.98
N LEU A 83 2.07 16.05 -7.91
CA LEU A 83 0.84 15.26 -7.87
C LEU A 83 0.57 14.63 -6.51
N GLN A 84 1.52 14.78 -5.57
CA GLN A 84 1.54 14.12 -4.26
C GLN A 84 1.31 12.61 -4.40
N LEU A 85 2.03 11.99 -5.33
CA LEU A 85 1.95 10.55 -5.63
C LEU A 85 3.34 9.96 -5.75
N ILE A 86 3.47 8.67 -5.44
CA ILE A 86 4.65 7.87 -5.75
C ILE A 86 4.38 7.13 -7.05
N CYS A 87 5.36 7.04 -7.93
CA CYS A 87 5.34 6.19 -9.11
C CYS A 87 6.42 5.11 -8.98
N LEU A 88 6.12 3.91 -9.43
CA LEU A 88 7.10 2.84 -9.57
C LEU A 88 7.47 2.71 -11.05
N LEU A 89 8.75 2.83 -11.34
CA LEU A 89 9.32 2.64 -12.66
C LEU A 89 10.08 1.33 -12.65
N GLY A 90 9.75 0.42 -13.53
CA GLY A 90 10.48 -0.84 -13.55
C GLY A 90 10.38 -1.57 -14.86
N THR A 91 11.18 -2.62 -14.99
CA THR A 91 11.22 -3.48 -16.17
C THR A 91 10.82 -4.88 -15.76
N GLU A 92 9.80 -5.44 -16.42
CA GLU A 92 9.38 -6.82 -16.18
C GLU A 92 10.45 -7.79 -16.67
N ILE A 93 10.95 -7.59 -17.89
CA ILE A 93 12.02 -8.39 -18.49
C ILE A 93 13.25 -7.51 -18.75
N GLU A 94 14.45 -8.04 -18.47
CA GLU A 94 15.72 -7.38 -18.78
C GLU A 94 15.80 -7.05 -20.29
N GLY A 95 15.92 -5.76 -20.62
CA GLY A 95 15.93 -5.27 -22.01
C GLY A 95 14.58 -4.86 -22.56
N GLU A 96 13.49 -5.02 -21.80
CA GLU A 96 12.20 -4.41 -22.12
C GLU A 96 12.17 -2.94 -21.67
N GLY A 97 11.35 -2.11 -22.33
CA GLY A 97 11.19 -0.71 -21.96
C GLY A 97 10.66 -0.55 -20.52
N VAL A 98 11.11 0.49 -19.83
CA VAL A 98 10.66 0.82 -18.47
C VAL A 98 9.16 1.05 -18.48
N GLN A 99 8.40 0.31 -17.69
CA GLN A 99 6.97 0.52 -17.49
C GLN A 99 6.74 1.40 -16.26
N THR A 100 5.78 2.33 -16.37
CA THR A 100 5.37 3.16 -15.22
C THR A 100 4.13 2.57 -14.56
N VAL A 101 4.22 2.25 -13.28
CA VAL A 101 3.13 1.78 -12.43
C VAL A 101 2.80 2.86 -11.39
N VAL A 102 1.53 3.20 -11.25
CA VAL A 102 1.04 4.22 -10.32
C VAL A 102 0.16 3.56 -9.28
N PRO A 103 0.63 3.39 -8.04
CA PRO A 103 -0.15 2.92 -6.90
C PRO A 103 -1.27 3.88 -6.61
N THR A 104 -2.48 3.36 -6.45
CA THR A 104 -3.66 4.17 -6.18
C THR A 104 -4.57 3.40 -5.24
N PRO A 105 -4.92 3.94 -4.06
CA PRO A 105 -5.87 3.26 -3.19
C PRO A 105 -7.25 3.23 -3.84
N ILE A 106 -8.05 2.22 -3.55
CA ILE A 106 -9.44 2.11 -4.06
C ILE A 106 -10.32 3.32 -3.69
N SER A 107 -9.99 4.00 -2.58
CA SER A 107 -10.67 5.21 -2.12
C SER A 107 -10.26 6.48 -2.89
N ALA A 108 -9.19 6.44 -3.69
CA ALA A 108 -8.75 7.60 -4.45
C ALA A 108 -9.63 7.84 -5.67
N SER A 109 -9.94 9.11 -5.91
CA SER A 109 -10.59 9.55 -7.13
C SER A 109 -9.56 9.90 -8.20
N LEU A 110 -9.73 9.33 -9.39
CA LEU A 110 -8.88 9.57 -10.54
C LEU A 110 -9.67 10.38 -11.58
N SER A 111 -9.35 11.68 -11.69
CA SER A 111 -9.95 12.56 -12.69
C SER A 111 -9.17 12.55 -14.00
N HIS A 112 -9.83 12.93 -15.10
CA HIS A 112 -9.17 13.08 -16.41
C HIS A 112 -7.95 14.02 -16.37
N ASN A 113 -8.04 15.10 -15.58
CA ASN A 113 -6.93 16.02 -15.39
C ASN A 113 -5.76 15.32 -14.68
N ARG A 114 -6.04 14.53 -13.64
CA ARG A 114 -5.00 13.78 -12.91
C ARG A 114 -4.34 12.72 -13.78
N ILE A 115 -5.12 11.98 -14.58
CA ILE A 115 -4.60 11.02 -15.57
C ILE A 115 -3.66 11.72 -16.55
N ARG A 116 -4.05 12.88 -17.07
CA ARG A 116 -3.22 13.65 -18.01
C ARG A 116 -1.90 14.10 -17.39
N GLU A 117 -1.93 14.57 -16.15
CA GLU A 117 -0.70 14.97 -15.46
C GLU A 117 0.21 13.77 -15.15
N ILE A 118 -0.37 12.61 -14.78
CA ILE A 118 0.38 11.37 -14.61
C ILE A 118 1.04 10.97 -15.94
N LEU A 119 0.31 10.96 -17.06
CA LEU A 119 0.87 10.65 -18.39
C LEU A 119 2.04 11.57 -18.74
N LYS A 120 1.92 12.87 -18.48
CA LYS A 120 3.00 13.85 -18.68
C LYS A 120 4.21 13.54 -17.80
N ALA A 121 3.99 13.19 -16.53
CA ALA A 121 5.06 12.85 -15.61
C ALA A 121 5.76 11.55 -16.03
N SER A 122 5.00 10.50 -16.36
CA SER A 122 5.52 9.24 -16.91
C SER A 122 6.38 9.46 -18.15
N ARG A 123 5.95 10.34 -19.07
CA ARG A 123 6.74 10.71 -20.25
C ARG A 123 8.06 11.37 -19.89
N LYS A 124 8.07 12.29 -18.92
CA LYS A 124 9.30 12.93 -18.43
C LYS A 124 10.25 11.90 -17.82
N LEU A 125 9.71 10.89 -17.14
CA LEU A 125 10.48 9.84 -16.48
C LEU A 125 11.06 8.80 -17.47
N GLN A 126 10.31 8.42 -18.51
CA GLN A 126 10.81 7.53 -19.56
C GLN A 126 11.79 8.22 -20.51
N GLY A 127 11.71 9.55 -20.67
CA GLY A 127 12.65 10.32 -21.50
C GLY A 127 12.52 10.11 -23.01
N ASP A 128 11.67 9.19 -23.46
CA ASP A 128 11.43 8.89 -24.86
C ASP A 128 10.18 9.63 -25.37
N PRO A 129 10.32 10.51 -26.38
CA PRO A 129 9.20 11.24 -26.96
C PRO A 129 8.31 10.41 -27.90
N ASP A 130 8.76 9.24 -28.37
CA ASP A 130 8.14 8.44 -29.43
C ASP A 130 7.35 7.21 -28.93
N LEU A 131 7.51 6.83 -27.66
CA LEU A 131 6.70 5.78 -27.04
C LEU A 131 5.28 6.27 -26.74
N PRO A 132 4.23 5.46 -27.05
CA PRO A 132 2.87 5.80 -26.68
C PRO A 132 2.76 5.99 -25.17
N MET A 133 2.28 7.17 -24.75
CA MET A 133 2.11 7.51 -23.33
C MET A 133 1.18 6.49 -22.69
N SER A 134 1.75 5.59 -21.90
CA SER A 134 0.98 4.60 -21.16
C SER A 134 1.54 4.44 -19.76
N PHE A 135 0.64 4.25 -18.81
CA PHE A 135 0.97 3.90 -17.44
C PHE A 135 -0.03 2.89 -16.93
N THR A 136 0.40 2.06 -16.00
CA THR A 136 -0.45 1.07 -15.35
C THR A 136 -0.86 1.59 -13.99
N LEU A 137 -2.16 1.71 -13.75
CA LEU A 137 -2.70 2.00 -12.44
C LEU A 137 -2.71 0.71 -11.63
N ALA A 138 -2.08 0.69 -10.47
CA ALA A 138 -2.16 -0.41 -9.52
C ALA A 138 -3.14 -0.02 -8.41
N ILE A 139 -4.38 -0.47 -8.55
CA ILE A 139 -5.46 -0.18 -7.59
C ILE A 139 -5.33 -1.14 -6.43
N VAL A 140 -5.12 -0.60 -5.23
CA VAL A 140 -4.97 -1.40 -4.01
C VAL A 140 -6.21 -1.29 -3.15
N GLU A 141 -6.82 -2.43 -2.87
CA GLU A 141 -7.96 -2.56 -1.97
C GLU A 141 -7.50 -2.75 -0.51
N SER A 142 -8.40 -2.51 0.44
CA SER A 142 -8.10 -2.58 1.88
C SER A 142 -7.70 -3.97 2.38
N ASP A 143 -8.02 -5.03 1.63
CA ASP A 143 -7.62 -6.40 1.90
C ASP A 143 -6.24 -6.75 1.31
N SER A 144 -5.54 -5.75 0.75
CA SER A 144 -4.25 -5.88 0.02
C SER A 144 -4.36 -6.52 -1.35
N THR A 145 -5.57 -6.70 -1.91
CA THR A 145 -5.76 -7.09 -3.30
C THR A 145 -5.31 -5.96 -4.24
N ILE A 146 -4.49 -6.30 -5.24
CA ILE A 146 -3.96 -5.34 -6.21
C ILE A 146 -4.49 -5.66 -7.61
N VAL A 147 -5.11 -4.66 -8.24
CA VAL A 147 -5.64 -4.76 -9.61
C VAL A 147 -4.89 -3.82 -10.52
N TYR A 148 -4.35 -4.36 -11.61
CA TYR A 148 -3.60 -3.58 -12.59
C TYR A 148 -4.50 -3.15 -13.76
N TYR A 149 -4.57 -1.86 -14.01
CA TYR A 149 -5.33 -1.28 -15.12
C TYR A 149 -4.43 -0.41 -15.99
N LYS A 150 -4.18 -0.84 -17.23
CA LYS A 150 -3.33 -0.08 -18.16
C LYS A 150 -4.11 1.06 -18.79
N LEU A 151 -3.66 2.29 -18.53
CA LEU A 151 -4.16 3.52 -19.13
C LEU A 151 -3.19 3.97 -20.22
N THR A 152 -3.73 4.32 -21.39
CA THR A 152 -2.95 4.73 -22.57
C THR A 152 -3.57 5.97 -23.17
N ASP A 153 -2.73 6.88 -23.66
CA ASP A 153 -3.16 8.04 -24.45
C ASP A 153 -3.31 7.61 -25.91
N GLY A 154 -4.52 7.18 -26.28
CA GLY A 154 -4.85 6.74 -27.63
C GLY A 154 -5.83 5.58 -27.68
N PHE A 155 -5.99 5.01 -28.88
CA PHE A 155 -6.82 3.83 -29.08
C PHE A 155 -6.00 2.57 -28.82
N MET A 156 -6.40 1.80 -27.80
CA MET A 156 -5.93 0.42 -27.65
C MET A 156 -6.65 -0.45 -28.68
N LEU A 157 -5.90 -1.10 -29.56
CA LEU A 157 -6.47 -2.16 -30.38
C LEU A 157 -6.90 -3.29 -29.42
N PRO A 158 -8.17 -3.73 -29.45
CA PRO A 158 -8.56 -4.89 -28.66
C PRO A 158 -7.71 -6.08 -29.08
N ASP A 159 -7.24 -6.85 -28.11
CA ASP A 159 -6.48 -8.06 -28.36
C ASP A 159 -7.31 -8.96 -29.30
N PRO A 160 -6.77 -9.46 -30.43
CA PRO A 160 -7.52 -10.25 -31.37
C PRO A 160 -8.16 -11.44 -30.67
N GLN A 161 -9.49 -11.41 -30.54
CA GLN A 161 -10.24 -12.54 -30.02
C GLN A 161 -9.94 -13.73 -30.93
N ASN A 162 -9.34 -14.78 -30.35
CA ASN A 162 -9.08 -16.04 -31.03
C ASN A 162 -10.42 -16.76 -31.26
N ILE A 163 -11.21 -16.26 -32.22
CA ILE A 163 -12.40 -16.93 -32.72
C ILE A 163 -11.93 -18.12 -33.56
N SER A 164 -11.59 -19.20 -32.87
CA SER A 164 -11.48 -20.52 -33.47
C SER A 164 -12.86 -20.90 -33.99
N LEU A 165 -13.17 -20.56 -35.24
CA LEU A 165 -14.34 -21.06 -35.97
C LEU A 165 -14.20 -22.58 -36.04
N ARG A 166 -14.82 -23.30 -35.10
CA ARG A 166 -15.04 -24.74 -35.23
C ARG A 166 -15.98 -24.95 -36.41
N ARG A 167 -15.39 -25.32 -37.54
CA ARG A 167 -16.09 -25.84 -38.72
C ARG A 167 -16.41 -27.32 -38.52
#